data_AF-A0AA38CQU8-F1
#
_entry.id   AF-A0AA38CQU8-F1
#
_cell.length_a   1.000
_cell.length_b   1.000
_cell.length_c   1.000
_cell.angle_alpha   90.00
_cell.angle_beta   90.00
_cell.angle_gamma   90.00
#
_symmetry.space_group_name_H-M   'P 1'
#
loop_
_entity.id
_entity.type
_entity.pdbx_description
1 polymer ?
#
loop_
_entity_poly.entity_id
_entity_poly.type
_entity_poly.pdbx_seq_one_letter_code
_entity_poly.pdbx_strand_id
1 'polypeptide(L)'
;MSNPDLRLRQLRSQAFDENSFDRWVDLGKAPALSASYRVYTHLLELGVKVFLLTGRDEAQRNVTVENLIWAGYHTWEELLLRGPTDHGVSAV
;
A
#
# COMPACT_ATOMS: atom_id res chain seq x y z
N MET A 1 6.14 14.72 33.91
CA MET A 1 7.05 14.05 32.95
C MET A 1 6.30 12.85 32.40
N SER A 2 5.71 12.97 31.20
CA SER A 2 4.90 11.89 30.61
C SER A 2 5.80 10.80 30.04
N ASN A 3 5.56 9.57 30.47
CA ASN A 3 6.31 8.39 30.10
C ASN A 3 6.11 8.09 28.59
N PRO A 4 7.17 8.13 27.75
CA PRO A 4 7.07 7.90 26.30
C PRO A 4 6.65 6.48 25.91
N ASP A 5 6.72 5.51 26.84
CA ASP A 5 6.43 4.09 26.56
C ASP A 5 4.93 3.78 26.33
N LEU A 6 4.03 4.68 26.72
CA LEU A 6 2.59 4.47 26.57
C LEU A 6 2.09 4.71 25.14
N ARG A 7 2.83 5.46 24.30
CA ARG A 7 2.39 5.75 22.91
C ARG A 7 2.53 4.56 21.96
N LEU A 8 3.46 3.63 22.23
CA LEU A 8 3.75 2.52 21.32
C LEU A 8 2.83 1.30 21.54
N ARG A 9 2.18 1.19 22.70
CA ARG A 9 1.29 0.06 23.02
C ARG A 9 -0.11 0.17 22.40
N GLN A 10 -0.57 1.38 22.06
CA GLN A 10 -1.92 1.60 21.55
C GLN A 10 -2.13 1.13 20.10
N LEU A 11 -1.05 0.90 19.33
CA LEU A 11 -1.14 0.65 17.88
C LEU A 11 -1.50 -0.80 17.50
N ARG A 12 -1.67 -1.71 18.47
CA ARG A 12 -1.79 -3.16 18.20
C ARG A 12 -3.08 -3.84 18.67
N SER A 13 -4.00 -3.14 19.34
CA SER A 13 -5.16 -3.78 20.00
C SER A 13 -6.53 -3.53 19.35
N GLN A 14 -6.59 -2.90 18.18
CA GLN A 14 -7.86 -2.62 17.50
C GLN A 14 -8.02 -3.54 16.28
N ALA A 15 -9.21 -4.13 16.13
CA ALA A 15 -9.56 -4.87 14.93
C ALA A 15 -9.44 -3.96 13.70
N PHE A 16 -8.96 -4.51 12.59
CA PHE A 16 -8.87 -3.79 11.34
C PHE A 16 -10.27 -3.41 10.83
N ASP A 17 -10.48 -2.12 10.55
CA ASP A 17 -11.71 -1.60 9.98
C ASP A 17 -11.48 -1.36 8.48
N GLU A 18 -11.91 -2.34 7.68
CA GLU A 18 -11.79 -2.36 6.22
C GLU A 18 -12.47 -1.15 5.57
N ASN A 19 -13.68 -0.79 6.00
CA ASN A 19 -14.41 0.36 5.45
C ASN A 19 -13.68 1.69 5.68
N SER A 20 -13.07 1.86 6.87
CA SER A 20 -12.29 3.06 7.16
C SER A 20 -10.98 3.09 6.36
N PHE A 21 -10.37 1.93 6.15
CA PHE A 21 -9.19 1.80 5.30
C PHE A 21 -9.49 2.12 3.85
N ASP A 22 -10.59 1.60 3.30
CA ASP A 22 -10.99 1.84 1.91
C ASP A 22 -11.26 3.32 1.65
N ARG A 23 -12.02 3.97 2.54
CA ARG A 23 -12.22 5.42 2.47
C ARG A 23 -10.91 6.20 2.50
N TRP A 24 -9.89 5.73 3.23
CA TRP A 24 -8.58 6.35 3.26
C TRP A 24 -7.79 6.11 1.96
N VAL A 25 -7.87 4.91 1.38
CA VAL A 25 -7.28 4.58 0.08
C VAL A 25 -7.87 5.47 -1.02
N ASP A 26 -9.19 5.63 -1.04
CA ASP A 26 -9.91 6.43 -2.03
C ASP A 26 -9.53 7.92 -2.02
N LEU A 27 -8.89 8.41 -0.95
CA LEU A 27 -8.33 9.76 -0.92
C LEU A 27 -7.11 9.92 -1.84
N GLY A 28 -6.44 8.83 -2.23
CA GLY A 28 -5.24 8.87 -3.08
C GLY A 28 -4.03 9.56 -2.45
N LYS A 29 -3.99 9.65 -1.12
CA LYS A 29 -2.98 10.42 -0.36
C LYS A 29 -2.05 9.54 0.48
N ALA A 30 -1.90 8.26 0.11
CA ALA A 30 -0.96 7.41 0.82
C ALA A 30 0.47 7.97 0.64
N PRO A 31 1.25 8.13 1.72
CA PRO A 31 2.58 8.71 1.65
C PRO A 31 3.57 7.70 1.04
N ALA A 32 4.50 8.21 0.24
CA ALA A 32 5.59 7.41 -0.30
C ALA A 32 6.57 6.98 0.81
N LEU A 33 6.97 5.71 0.81
CA LEU A 33 8.05 5.22 1.65
C LEU A 33 9.38 5.31 0.88
N SER A 34 10.28 6.18 1.33
CA SER A 34 11.57 6.42 0.67
C SER A 34 12.43 5.16 0.55
N ALA A 35 12.38 4.27 1.54
CA ALA A 35 13.08 2.99 1.51
C ALA A 35 12.58 2.07 0.38
N SER A 36 11.26 1.96 0.20
CA SER A 36 10.65 1.16 -0.87
C SER A 36 10.99 1.74 -2.25
N TYR A 37 10.97 3.06 -2.39
CA TYR A 37 11.31 3.72 -3.65
C TYR A 37 12.75 3.43 -4.06
N ARG A 38 13.71 3.51 -3.11
CA ARG A 38 15.12 3.16 -3.37
C ARG A 38 15.32 1.72 -3.85
N VAL A 39 14.58 0.78 -3.28
CA VAL A 39 14.65 -0.63 -3.71
C VAL A 39 14.08 -0.77 -5.12
N TYR A 40 12.90 -0.19 -5.35
CA TYR A 40 12.26 -0.17 -6.66
C TYR A 40 13.18 0.38 -7.76
N THR A 41 13.80 1.55 -7.55
CA THR A 41 14.71 2.15 -8.55
C THR A 41 15.92 1.27 -8.80
N HIS A 42 16.51 0.71 -7.73
CA HIS A 42 17.67 -0.17 -7.88
C HIS A 42 17.36 -1.46 -8.65
N LEU A 43 16.17 -2.04 -8.44
CA LEU A 43 15.73 -3.21 -9.20
C LEU A 43 15.58 -2.89 -10.70
N LEU A 44 15.02 -1.73 -11.03
CA LEU A 44 14.91 -1.29 -12.42
C LEU A 44 16.28 -1.07 -13.08
N GLU A 45 17.24 -0.47 -12.38
CA GLU A 45 18.63 -0.30 -12.86
C GLU A 45 19.31 -1.64 -13.17
N LEU A 46 18.97 -2.70 -12.43
CA LEU A 46 19.46 -4.06 -12.66
C LEU A 46 18.71 -4.79 -13.78
N GLY A 47 17.71 -4.16 -14.41
CA GLY A 47 16.86 -4.79 -15.44
C GLY A 47 15.88 -5.82 -14.87
N VAL A 48 15.61 -5.77 -13.56
CA VAL A 48 14.64 -6.66 -12.92
C VAL A 48 13.23 -6.19 -13.25
N LYS A 49 12.40 -7.14 -13.70
CA LYS A 49 10.97 -6.94 -13.90
C LYS A 49 10.25 -6.80 -12.56
N VAL A 50 9.53 -5.70 -12.37
CA VAL A 50 8.81 -5.41 -11.13
C VAL A 50 7.32 -5.70 -11.31
N PHE A 51 6.76 -6.48 -10.40
CA PHE A 51 5.33 -6.68 -10.23
C PHE A 51 4.92 -6.04 -8.90
N LEU A 52 3.82 -5.30 -8.89
CA LEU A 52 3.25 -4.72 -7.67
C LEU A 52 2.04 -5.54 -7.25
N LEU A 53 2.09 -6.14 -6.07
CA LEU A 53 0.99 -6.91 -5.49
C LEU A 53 0.46 -6.18 -4.26
N THR A 54 -0.86 -5.95 -4.21
CA THR A 54 -1.49 -5.21 -3.12
C THR A 54 -2.80 -5.86 -2.67
N GLY A 55 -3.14 -5.68 -1.39
CA GLY A 55 -4.42 -6.10 -0.82
C GLY A 55 -5.57 -5.14 -1.09
N ARG A 56 -5.34 -4.05 -1.83
CA ARG A 56 -6.41 -3.14 -2.28
C ARG A 56 -7.33 -3.85 -3.26
N ASP A 57 -8.59 -3.44 -3.29
CA ASP A 57 -9.57 -3.97 -4.22
C ASP A 57 -9.35 -3.43 -5.63
N GLU A 58 -9.72 -4.24 -6.63
CA GLU A 58 -9.64 -3.87 -8.05
C GLU A 58 -10.39 -2.57 -8.38
N ALA A 59 -11.48 -2.28 -7.65
CA ALA A 59 -12.23 -1.03 -7.76
C ALA A 59 -11.37 0.22 -7.45
N GLN A 60 -10.30 0.07 -6.66
CA GLN A 60 -9.37 1.13 -6.27
C GLN A 60 -8.14 1.23 -7.20
N ARG A 61 -8.13 0.53 -8.35
CA ARG A 61 -6.98 0.53 -9.27
C ARG A 61 -6.56 1.93 -9.67
N ASN A 62 -7.49 2.77 -10.13
CA ASN A 62 -7.16 4.09 -10.68
C ASN A 62 -6.52 5.00 -9.62
N VAL A 63 -7.13 5.10 -8.43
CA VAL A 63 -6.58 5.91 -7.33
C VAL A 63 -5.23 5.37 -6.83
N THR A 64 -5.03 4.05 -6.91
CA THR A 64 -3.75 3.41 -6.58
C THR A 64 -2.67 3.76 -7.59
N VAL A 65 -2.98 3.69 -8.89
CA VAL A 65 -2.04 4.05 -9.97
C VAL A 65 -1.67 5.53 -9.88
N GLU A 66 -2.62 6.43 -9.68
CA GLU A 66 -2.36 7.86 -9.51
C GLU A 66 -1.42 8.10 -8.32
N ASN A 67 -1.70 7.50 -7.17
CA ASN A 67 -0.86 7.65 -5.98
C ASN A 67 0.55 7.06 -6.18
N LEU A 68 0.69 5.93 -6.89
CA LEU A 68 1.99 5.34 -7.25
C LEU A 68 2.81 6.30 -8.13
N ILE A 69 2.19 6.88 -9.16
CA ILE A 69 2.84 7.85 -10.05
C ILE A 69 3.29 9.08 -9.27
N TRP A 70 2.42 9.62 -8.42
CA TRP A 70 2.76 10.75 -7.55
C TRP A 70 3.90 10.43 -6.58
N ALA A 71 4.00 9.17 -6.14
CA ALA A 71 5.09 8.66 -5.31
C ALA A 71 6.38 8.35 -6.08
N GLY A 72 6.40 8.51 -7.41
CA GLY A 72 7.58 8.31 -8.26
C GLY A 72 7.68 6.92 -8.90
N TYR A 73 6.69 6.04 -8.74
CA TYR A 73 6.65 4.74 -9.39
C TYR A 73 6.03 4.92 -10.79
N HIS A 74 6.84 4.76 -11.83
CA HIS A 74 6.45 5.07 -13.21
C HIS A 74 6.36 3.85 -14.13
N THR A 75 6.81 2.68 -13.69
CA THR A 75 6.78 1.46 -14.49
C THR A 75 6.65 0.22 -13.61
N TRP A 76 5.92 -0.76 -14.12
CA TRP A 76 5.76 -2.10 -13.56
C TRP A 76 5.25 -2.98 -14.69
N GLU A 77 5.55 -4.28 -14.64
CA GLU A 77 4.99 -5.24 -15.60
C GLU A 77 3.48 -5.40 -15.36
N GLU A 78 3.09 -5.51 -14.08
CA GLU A 78 1.69 -5.64 -13.69
C GLU A 78 1.45 -5.10 -12.28
N LEU A 79 0.25 -4.56 -12.08
CA LEU A 79 -0.30 -4.21 -10.78
C LEU A 79 -1.45 -5.18 -10.47
N LEU A 80 -1.21 -6.07 -9.53
CA LEU A 80 -2.13 -7.11 -9.06
C LEU A 80 -2.88 -6.62 -7.82
N LEU A 81 -4.20 -6.48 -7.93
CA LEU A 81 -5.11 -6.13 -6.85
C LEU A 81 -6.04 -7.31 -6.54
N ARG A 82 -6.81 -7.20 -5.46
CA ARG A 82 -7.83 -8.19 -5.10
C ARG A 82 -9.00 -8.13 -6.06
N GLY A 83 -9.31 -9.27 -6.66
CA GLY A 83 -10.48 -9.41 -7.52
C GLY A 83 -11.77 -9.64 -6.73
N PRO A 84 -12.93 -9.67 -7.41
CA PRO A 84 -14.23 -9.92 -6.77
C PRO A 84 -14.30 -11.22 -5.96
N THR A 85 -13.46 -12.20 -6.29
CA THR A 85 -13.39 -13.50 -5.60
C THR A 85 -12.54 -13.48 -4.32
N ASP A 86 -11.78 -12.41 -4.09
CA ASP A 86 -10.82 -12.30 -2.99
C ASP A 86 -11.35 -11.43 -1.82
N HIS A 87 -12.56 -10.88 -1.95
CA HIS A 87 -13.19 -10.08 -0.91
C HIS A 87 -13.43 -10.92 0.36
N GLY A 88 -13.12 -10.33 1.52
CA GLY A 88 -13.24 -11.00 2.82
C GLY A 88 -12.22 -12.10 3.08
N VAL A 89 -11.30 -12.37 2.14
CA VAL A 89 -10.20 -13.32 2.35
C VAL A 89 -9.12 -12.63 3.17
N SER A 90 -8.88 -13.13 4.38
CA SER A 90 -7.74 -12.68 5.19
C SER A 90 -6.44 -12.98 4.45
N ALA A 91 -5.46 -12.07 4.54
CA ALA A 91 -4.12 -12.32 4.01
C ALA A 91 -3.33 -13.38 4.82
N VAL A 92 -3.91 -13.87 5.93
CA VAL A 92 -3.36 -14.87 6.86
C VAL A 92 -4.44 -15.80 7.34
#